data_AF-A0A6J4LJE2-F1
#
_entry.id   AF-A0A6J4LJE2-F1
#
_cell.length_a   1.000
_cell.length_b   1.000
_cell.length_c   1.000
_cell.angle_alpha   90.00
_cell.angle_beta   90.00
_cell.angle_gamma   90.00
#
_symmetry.space_group_name_H-M   'P 1'
#
loop_
_entity.id
_entity.type
_entity.pdbx_description
1 polymer ?
#
loop_
_entity_poly.entity_id
_entity_poly.type
_entity_poly.pdbx_seq_one_letter_code
_entity_poly.pdbx_strand_id
1 'polypeptide(L)' 'PATRTHAVAPGETLFGIARRYGVTRQDIIDANDLESDQVRTGQRLTIPPPD' A
#
# COMPACT_ATOMS: atom_id res chain seq x y z
N PRO A 1 11.57 8.89 -9.17
CA PRO A 1 10.56 8.04 -8.49
C PRO A 1 11.18 7.26 -7.32
N ALA A 2 10.81 7.57 -6.08
CA ALA A 2 11.30 6.84 -4.90
C ALA A 2 10.18 5.97 -4.32
N THR A 3 10.36 4.65 -4.41
CA THR A 3 9.52 3.68 -3.74
C THR A 3 9.66 3.85 -2.23
N ARG A 4 8.55 3.85 -1.49
CA ARG A 4 8.55 3.95 -0.02
C ARG A 4 8.06 2.66 0.61
N THR A 5 8.51 2.37 1.81
CA THR A 5 7.95 1.27 2.60
C THR A 5 7.06 1.84 3.69
N HIS A 6 5.81 1.39 3.73
CA HIS A 6 4.83 1.73 4.76
C HIS A 6 4.51 0.51 5.61
N ALA A 7 4.53 0.65 6.92
CA ALA A 7 4.07 -0.40 7.83
C ALA A 7 2.60 -0.14 8.18
N VAL A 8 1.73 -1.10 7.87
CA VAL A 8 0.29 -1.00 8.09
C VAL A 8 0.02 -0.87 9.59
N ALA A 9 -0.56 0.25 10.00
CA ALA A 9 -0.99 0.48 11.37
C ALA A 9 -2.33 -0.25 11.66
N PRO A 10 -2.62 -0.57 12.94
CA PRO A 10 -3.90 -1.18 13.28
C PRO A 10 -5.07 -0.29 12.88
N GLY A 11 -5.99 -0.84 12.10
CA GLY A 11 -7.15 -0.11 11.55
C GLY A 11 -6.89 0.60 10.22
N GLU A 12 -5.67 0.58 9.68
CA GLU A 12 -5.44 1.01 8.30
C GLU A 12 -5.95 -0.04 7.31
N THR A 13 -6.42 0.45 6.17
CA THR A 13 -6.83 -0.38 5.04
C THR A 13 -5.99 -0.01 3.83
N LEU A 14 -5.88 -0.92 2.87
CA LEU A 14 -5.18 -0.65 1.60
C LEU A 14 -5.74 0.60 0.92
N PHE A 15 -7.06 0.83 1.00
CA PHE A 15 -7.71 2.03 0.49
C PHE A 15 -7.24 3.32 1.18
N GLY A 16 -7.17 3.32 2.52
CA GLY A 16 -6.69 4.48 3.28
C GLY A 16 -5.23 4.79 2.99
N ILE A 17 -4.40 3.76 2.87
CA ILE A 17 -2.98 3.87 2.54
C ILE A 17 -2.82 4.42 1.11
N ALA A 18 -3.50 3.82 0.12
CA ALA A 18 -3.49 4.29 -1.25
C ALA A 18 -3.84 5.78 -1.35
N ARG A 19 -4.96 6.18 -0.73
CA ARG A 19 -5.40 7.58 -0.69
C ARG A 19 -4.40 8.51 0.00
N ARG A 20 -3.76 8.06 1.08
CA ARG A 20 -2.74 8.83 1.81
C ARG A 20 -1.51 9.10 0.96
N TYR A 21 -1.12 8.14 0.13
CA TYR A 21 0.06 8.25 -0.74
C TYR A 21 -0.25 8.78 -2.14
N GLY A 22 -1.53 8.98 -2.48
CA GLY A 22 -1.95 9.45 -3.79
C GLY A 22 -1.81 8.41 -4.89
N VAL A 23 -1.68 7.13 -4.54
CA VAL A 23 -1.59 6.00 -5.47
C VAL A 23 -2.89 5.23 -5.51
N THR A 24 -3.05 4.33 -6.47
CA THR A 24 -4.19 3.41 -6.47
C THR A 24 -3.90 2.19 -5.61
N ARG A 25 -4.96 1.52 -5.16
CA ARG A 25 -4.85 0.22 -4.50
C ARG A 25 -4.17 -0.81 -5.39
N GLN A 26 -4.46 -0.74 -6.70
CA GLN A 26 -3.93 -1.66 -7.68
C GLN A 26 -2.41 -1.52 -7.77
N ASP A 27 -1.89 -0.29 -7.82
CA ASP A 27 -0.44 -0.06 -7.82
C ASP A 27 0.25 -0.64 -6.59
N ILE A 28 -0.37 -0.55 -5.41
CA ILE A 28 0.17 -1.16 -4.19
C ILE A 28 0.11 -2.69 -4.27
N ILE A 29 -0.98 -3.25 -4.80
CA ILE A 29 -1.16 -4.70 -4.98
C ILE A 29 -0.08 -5.23 -5.92
N ASP A 30 0.07 -4.61 -7.08
CA ASP A 30 1.05 -4.99 -8.10
C ASP A 30 2.49 -4.81 -7.60
N ALA A 31 2.78 -3.74 -6.85
CA ALA A 31 4.10 -3.50 -6.27
C ALA A 31 4.47 -4.43 -5.10
N ASN A 32 3.51 -5.16 -4.53
CA ASN A 32 3.72 -6.07 -3.39
C ASN A 32 3.33 -7.52 -3.69
N ASP A 33 3.00 -7.84 -4.94
CA ASP A 33 2.49 -9.14 -5.37
C ASP A 33 1.35 -9.64 -4.46
N LEU A 34 0.44 -8.73 -4.06
CA LEU A 34 -0.70 -9.09 -3.23
C LEU A 34 -1.76 -9.80 -4.08
N GLU A 35 -2.35 -10.86 -3.55
CA GLU A 35 -3.48 -11.53 -4.21
C GLU A 35 -4.82 -10.80 -3.96
N SER A 36 -4.87 -9.89 -2.98
CA SER A 36 -6.08 -9.23 -2.53
C SER A 36 -5.77 -7.87 -1.88
N ASP A 37 -6.80 -7.06 -1.67
CA ASP A 37 -6.74 -5.79 -0.95
C ASP A 37 -6.70 -5.95 0.58
N GLN A 38 -6.65 -7.19 1.06
CA GLN A 38 -6.46 -7.50 2.47
C GLN A 38 -5.03 -7.20 2.92
N VAL A 39 -4.92 -6.29 3.89
CA VAL A 39 -3.67 -5.94 4.54
C VAL A 39 -3.74 -6.30 6.02
N ARG A 40 -2.63 -6.80 6.56
CA ARG A 40 -2.52 -7.16 7.97
C ARG A 40 -1.79 -6.07 8.74
N THR A 41 -2.20 -5.81 9.96
CA THR A 41 -1.45 -4.92 10.87
C THR A 41 0.01 -5.37 11.00
N GLY A 42 0.94 -4.45 10.85
CA GLY A 42 2.39 -4.71 10.87
C GLY A 42 2.95 -5.20 9.54
N GLN A 43 2.11 -5.43 8.52
CA GLN A 43 2.57 -5.77 7.18
C GLN A 43 3.33 -4.58 6.58
N ARG A 44 4.47 -4.87 5.95
CA ARG A 44 5.24 -3.86 5.21
C ARG A 44 4.77 -3.88 3.76
N LEU A 45 4.31 -2.72 3.31
CA LEU A 45 3.86 -2.48 1.93
C LEU A 45 4.83 -1.55 1.24
N THR A 46 5.25 -1.96 0.06
CA THR A 46 5.99 -1.20 -0.93
C THR A 46 5.02 -0.27 -1.64
N ILE A 47 5.14 1.02 -1.40
CA ILE A 47 4.30 2.05 -2.00
C ILE A 47 5.06 2.61 -3.21
N PRO A 48 4.57 2.38 -4.45
CA PRO A 48 5.15 2.99 -5.64
C PRO A 48 4.93 4.51 -5.62
N PRO A 49 5.70 5.28 -6.41
CA PRO A 49 5.38 6.69 -6.65
C PRO A 49 4.02 6.82 -7.34
N PRO A 50 3.25 7.89 -7.06
CA PRO A 50 2.11 8.25 -7.91
C PRO A 50 2.61 8.67 -9.29
N ASP A 51 1.88 8.29 -10.33
CA ASP A 51 2.05 8.80 -11.71
C ASP A 51 1.66 10.28 -11.82
#